data_AF-A0A7W5XQP4-F1
#
_entry.id   AF-A0A7W5XQP4-F1
#
_cell.length_a   1.000
_cell.length_b   1.000
_cell.length_c   1.000
_cell.angle_alpha   90.00
_cell.angle_beta   90.00
_cell.angle_gamma   90.00
#
_symmetry.space_group_name_H-M   'P 1'
#
loop_
_entity.id
_entity.type
_entity.pdbx_description
1 polymer ?
#
loop_
_entity_poly.entity_id
_entity_poly.type
_entity_poly.pdbx_seq_one_letter_code
_entity_poly.pdbx_strand_id
1 'polypeptide(L)'
;MATAVLGGDLTRRMNADYADPDLSRSAIILNELITSIGDNLSDFNDAMAALAQGDLHRGMRDKHRGAFGQLQKNCNLALATVRTVLGEQGSGRFTEKATKFRRMLAGVRSKGVAFEIRASDDESRPIPSPPHDLWLKLVDALDGFSA
;
A
#
# COMPACT_ATOMS: atom_id res chain seq x y z
N MET A 1 -16.17 14.99 11.75
CA MET A 1 -16.38 13.52 11.81
C MET A 1 -17.03 12.99 10.54
N ALA A 2 -18.21 13.48 10.14
CA ALA A 2 -18.97 12.93 9.01
C ALA A 2 -18.14 12.77 7.73
N THR A 3 -17.38 13.79 7.31
CA THR A 3 -16.50 13.71 6.13
C THR A 3 -15.46 12.59 6.21
N ALA A 4 -14.92 12.33 7.41
CA ALA A 4 -13.92 11.27 7.61
C ALA A 4 -14.55 9.87 7.52
N VAL A 5 -15.70 9.68 8.18
CA VAL A 5 -16.46 8.41 8.14
C VAL A 5 -16.95 8.11 6.72
N LEU A 6 -17.45 9.12 6.01
CA LEU A 6 -17.82 9.00 4.59
C LEU A 6 -16.62 8.68 3.69
N GLY A 7 -15.43 9.17 4.07
CA GLY A 7 -14.16 8.82 3.43
C GLY A 7 -13.59 7.46 3.84
N GLY A 8 -14.28 6.68 4.67
CA GLY A 8 -13.87 5.35 5.12
C GLY A 8 -13.03 5.32 6.40
N ASP A 9 -12.76 6.47 7.04
CA ASP A 9 -12.13 6.51 8.37
C ASP A 9 -13.17 6.19 9.46
N LEU A 10 -13.34 4.89 9.71
CA LEU A 10 -14.23 4.35 10.73
C LEU A 10 -13.62 4.37 12.14
N THR A 11 -12.48 5.04 12.35
CA THR A 11 -11.85 5.19 13.69
C THR A 11 -12.36 6.42 14.43
N ARG A 12 -13.00 7.36 13.72
CA ARG A 12 -13.55 8.59 14.31
C ARG A 12 -14.82 8.32 15.11
N ARG A 13 -15.00 9.10 16.18
CA ARG A 13 -16.17 9.02 17.08
C ARG A 13 -16.74 10.41 17.35
N MET A 14 -18.05 10.48 17.57
CA MET A 14 -18.74 11.67 18.08
C MET A 14 -18.43 11.82 19.57
N ASN A 15 -18.30 13.07 20.05
CA ASN A 15 -18.46 13.32 21.48
C ASN A 15 -19.93 13.01 21.85
N ALA A 16 -20.17 12.36 22.98
CA ALA A 16 -21.52 12.01 23.45
C ALA A 16 -21.95 12.82 24.69
N ASP A 17 -21.18 13.84 25.07
CA ASP A 17 -21.50 14.74 26.18
C ASP A 17 -22.27 15.97 25.68
N TYR A 18 -23.53 15.78 25.29
CA TYR A 18 -24.45 16.86 24.94
C TYR A 18 -25.40 17.16 26.10
N ALA A 19 -25.77 18.44 26.23
CA ALA A 19 -26.77 18.88 27.22
C ALA A 19 -28.15 18.26 26.97
N ASP A 20 -28.47 17.92 25.73
CA ASP A 20 -29.68 17.19 25.36
C ASP A 20 -29.42 15.67 25.45
N PRO A 21 -30.15 14.95 26.33
CA PRO A 21 -30.00 13.51 26.50
C PRO A 21 -30.28 12.69 25.22
N ASP A 22 -31.18 13.14 24.36
CA ASP A 22 -31.52 12.42 23.12
C ASP A 22 -30.42 12.57 22.07
N LEU A 23 -29.74 13.72 22.03
CA LEU A 23 -28.54 13.91 21.19
C LEU A 23 -27.37 13.05 21.69
N SER A 24 -27.16 13.00 23.01
CA SER A 24 -26.16 12.13 23.64
C SER A 24 -26.40 10.66 23.30
N ARG A 25 -27.66 10.19 23.43
CA ARG A 25 -28.06 8.84 23.03
C ARG A 25 -27.81 8.57 21.55
N SER A 26 -28.18 9.51 20.67
CA SER A 26 -27.97 9.38 19.23
C SER A 26 -26.49 9.25 18.87
N ALA A 27 -25.62 10.04 19.50
CA ALA A 27 -24.18 9.97 19.29
C ALA A 27 -23.58 8.64 19.74
N ILE A 28 -24.05 8.08 20.86
CA ILE A 28 -23.67 6.74 21.34
C ILE A 28 -24.05 5.67 20.31
N ILE A 29 -25.32 5.65 19.88
CA ILE A 29 -25.82 4.67 18.90
C ILE A 29 -25.05 4.76 17.57
N LEU A 30 -24.76 5.97 17.09
CA LEU A 30 -23.98 6.16 15.87
C LEU A 30 -22.54 5.66 16.03
N ASN A 31 -21.90 5.90 17.18
CA ASN A 31 -20.58 5.39 17.48
C ASN A 31 -20.54 3.85 17.52
N GLU A 32 -21.57 3.22 18.10
CA GLU A 32 -21.73 1.75 18.12
C GLU A 32 -21.90 1.19 16.71
N LEU A 33 -22.73 1.83 15.88
CA LEU A 33 -22.93 1.43 14.49
C LEU A 33 -21.64 1.53 13.66
N ILE A 34 -20.90 2.64 13.78
CA ILE A 34 -19.61 2.82 13.10
C ILE A 34 -18.60 1.75 13.55
N THR A 35 -18.56 1.46 14.84
CA THR A 35 -17.66 0.43 15.40
C THR A 35 -18.01 -0.94 14.85
N SER A 36 -19.29 -1.31 14.86
CA SER A 36 -19.76 -2.59 14.31
C SER A 36 -19.39 -2.74 12.83
N ILE A 37 -19.60 -1.71 12.00
CA ILE A 37 -19.20 -1.73 10.58
C ILE A 37 -17.68 -1.88 10.45
N GLY A 38 -16.91 -1.13 11.24
CA GLY A 38 -15.45 -1.20 11.26
C GLY A 38 -14.92 -2.60 11.57
N ASP A 39 -15.45 -3.23 12.62
CA ASP A 39 -15.04 -4.57 13.03
C ASP A 39 -15.34 -5.62 11.96
N ASN A 40 -16.53 -5.57 11.35
CA ASN A 40 -16.91 -6.50 10.29
C ASN A 40 -16.07 -6.30 9.01
N LEU A 41 -15.74 -5.05 8.66
CA LEU A 41 -14.89 -4.74 7.52
C LEU A 41 -13.43 -5.14 7.78
N SER A 42 -12.96 -5.06 9.03
CA SER A 42 -11.61 -5.49 9.42
C SER A 42 -11.39 -6.98 9.15
N ASP A 43 -12.36 -7.84 9.47
CA ASP A 43 -12.22 -9.28 9.19
C ASP A 43 -12.16 -9.59 7.68
N PHE A 44 -12.88 -8.84 6.86
CA PHE A 44 -12.77 -8.94 5.39
C PHE A 44 -11.39 -8.48 4.90
N ASN A 45 -10.90 -7.34 5.40
CA ASN A 45 -9.58 -6.83 5.05
C ASN A 45 -8.47 -7.80 5.46
N ASP A 46 -8.59 -8.46 6.62
CA ASP A 46 -7.64 -9.48 7.07
C ASP A 46 -7.60 -10.69 6.14
N ALA A 47 -8.77 -11.17 5.69
CA ALA A 47 -8.85 -12.27 4.73
C ALA A 47 -8.23 -11.89 3.37
N MET A 48 -8.54 -10.68 2.87
CA MET A 48 -7.96 -10.17 1.63
C MET A 48 -6.46 -9.92 1.74
N ALA A 49 -5.97 -9.45 2.89
CA ALA A 49 -4.55 -9.26 3.14
C ALA A 49 -3.81 -10.61 3.21
N ALA A 50 -4.43 -11.64 3.77
CA ALA A 50 -3.88 -12.99 3.78
C ALA A 50 -3.81 -13.57 2.36
N LEU A 51 -4.88 -13.43 1.58
CA LEU A 51 -4.93 -13.80 0.17
C LEU A 51 -3.82 -13.11 -0.64
N ALA A 52 -3.64 -11.80 -0.46
CA ALA A 52 -2.57 -11.04 -1.11
C ALA A 52 -1.16 -11.52 -0.71
N GLN A 53 -1.03 -12.10 0.49
CA GLN A 53 0.21 -12.74 0.96
C GLN A 53 0.38 -14.17 0.46
N GLY A 54 -0.59 -14.69 -0.31
CA GLY A 54 -0.55 -16.04 -0.84
C GLY A 54 -1.20 -17.09 0.05
N ASP A 55 -1.85 -16.69 1.14
CA ASP A 55 -2.55 -17.59 2.05
C ASP A 55 -4.01 -17.76 1.61
N LEU A 56 -4.31 -18.92 1.01
CA LEU A 56 -5.65 -19.29 0.55
C LEU A 56 -6.49 -20.01 1.62
N HIS A 57 -5.94 -20.19 2.83
CA HIS A 57 -6.60 -20.89 3.93
C HIS A 57 -7.23 -19.93 4.94
N ARG A 58 -6.72 -18.70 5.03
CA ARG A 58 -7.24 -17.67 5.93
C ARG A 58 -8.40 -16.89 5.30
N GLY A 59 -9.62 -17.40 5.51
CA GLY A 59 -10.87 -16.70 5.17
C GLY A 59 -11.46 -15.87 6.31
N MET A 60 -12.66 -15.33 6.09
CA MET A 60 -13.44 -14.64 7.12
C MET A 60 -13.98 -15.64 8.16
N ARG A 61 -13.97 -15.23 9.44
CA ARG A 61 -14.41 -16.04 10.59
C ARG A 61 -15.93 -16.25 10.58
N ASP A 62 -16.40 -17.42 11.03
CA ASP A 62 -17.83 -17.77 11.03
C ASP A 62 -18.64 -17.16 12.19
N LYS A 63 -18.68 -15.83 12.23
CA LYS A 63 -19.41 -15.06 13.25
C LYS A 63 -20.37 -14.02 12.66
N HIS A 64 -20.28 -13.77 11.35
CA HIS A 64 -21.05 -12.69 10.73
C HIS A 64 -22.49 -13.13 10.44
N ARG A 65 -23.41 -12.16 10.44
CA ARG A 65 -24.85 -12.36 10.22
C ARG A 65 -25.37 -11.31 9.23
N GLY A 66 -26.55 -11.53 8.67
CA GLY A 66 -27.17 -10.62 7.70
C GLY A 66 -26.27 -10.35 6.48
N ALA A 67 -26.17 -9.09 6.07
CA ALA A 67 -25.36 -8.67 4.92
C ALA A 67 -23.88 -9.06 5.04
N PHE A 68 -23.29 -8.90 6.23
CA PHE A 68 -21.90 -9.32 6.48
C PHE A 68 -21.74 -10.85 6.45
N GLY A 69 -22.77 -11.60 6.85
CA GLY A 69 -22.79 -13.05 6.69
C GLY A 69 -22.78 -13.47 5.21
N GLN A 70 -23.49 -12.73 4.34
CA GLN A 70 -23.42 -12.99 2.90
C GLN A 70 -22.04 -12.64 2.33
N LEU A 71 -21.44 -11.52 2.76
CA LEU A 71 -20.07 -11.16 2.39
C LEU A 71 -19.07 -12.25 2.80
N GLN A 72 -19.18 -12.75 4.05
CA GLN A 72 -18.38 -13.86 4.57
C GLN A 72 -18.49 -15.10 3.67
N LYS A 73 -19.71 -15.52 3.34
CA LYS A 73 -19.95 -16.68 2.47
C LYS A 73 -19.31 -16.49 1.09
N ASN A 74 -19.50 -15.32 0.48
CA ASN A 74 -18.96 -15.03 -0.84
C ASN A 74 -17.43 -15.01 -0.84
N CYS A 75 -16.81 -14.37 0.17
CA CYS A 75 -15.36 -14.33 0.34
C CYS A 75 -14.77 -15.74 0.51
N ASN A 76 -15.35 -16.54 1.42
CA ASN A 76 -14.88 -17.90 1.69
C ASN A 76 -15.10 -18.83 0.48
N LEU A 77 -16.19 -18.65 -0.27
CA LEU A 77 -16.45 -19.39 -1.51
C LEU A 77 -15.43 -19.03 -2.59
N ALA A 78 -15.05 -17.76 -2.72
CA ALA A 78 -14.02 -17.34 -3.68
C ALA A 78 -12.66 -17.99 -3.34
N LEU A 79 -12.26 -17.98 -2.07
CA LEU A 79 -11.03 -18.64 -1.60
C LEU A 79 -11.06 -20.15 -1.88
N ALA A 80 -12.18 -20.81 -1.56
CA ALA A 80 -12.36 -22.23 -1.84
C ALA A 80 -12.28 -22.53 -3.34
N THR A 81 -12.93 -21.73 -4.18
CA THR A 81 -12.89 -21.87 -5.64
C THR A 81 -11.47 -21.72 -6.17
N VAL A 82 -10.73 -20.69 -5.75
CA VAL A 82 -9.33 -20.50 -6.16
C VAL A 82 -8.46 -21.68 -5.75
N ARG A 83 -8.58 -22.16 -4.51
CA ARG A 83 -7.85 -23.35 -4.03
C ARG A 83 -8.19 -24.60 -4.83
N THR A 84 -9.47 -24.81 -5.13
CA THR A 84 -9.92 -25.96 -5.95
C THR A 84 -9.35 -25.92 -7.36
N VAL A 85 -9.39 -24.75 -8.02
CA VAL A 85 -8.86 -24.58 -9.37
C VAL A 85 -7.34 -24.76 -9.42
N LEU A 86 -6.62 -24.29 -8.41
CA LEU A 86 -5.16 -24.42 -8.33
C LEU A 86 -4.72 -25.83 -7.90
N GLY A 87 -5.56 -26.54 -7.15
CA GLY A 87 -5.17 -27.77 -6.44
C GLY A 87 -4.06 -27.53 -5.41
N GLU A 88 -3.56 -28.59 -4.79
CA GLU A 88 -2.52 -28.49 -3.76
C GLU A 88 -1.21 -27.93 -4.32
N GLN A 89 -0.76 -28.44 -5.46
CA GLN A 89 0.50 -28.01 -6.09
C GLN A 89 0.43 -26.55 -6.58
N GLY A 90 -0.70 -26.13 -7.17
CA GLY A 90 -0.87 -24.75 -7.63
C GLY A 90 -1.00 -23.78 -6.46
N SER A 91 -1.64 -24.18 -5.36
CA SER A 91 -1.74 -23.36 -4.14
C SER A 91 -0.36 -23.08 -3.56
N GLY A 92 0.52 -24.09 -3.46
CA GLY A 92 1.91 -23.89 -3.00
C GLY A 92 2.70 -22.93 -3.91
N ARG A 93 2.59 -23.09 -5.23
CA ARG A 93 3.24 -22.21 -6.21
C ARG A 93 2.69 -20.77 -6.14
N PHE A 94 1.40 -20.60 -5.85
CA PHE A 94 0.79 -19.29 -5.65
C PHE A 94 1.40 -18.59 -4.43
N THR A 95 1.51 -19.28 -3.29
CA THR A 95 2.13 -18.75 -2.07
C THR A 95 3.60 -18.36 -2.29
N GLU A 96 4.36 -19.19 -3.00
CA GLU A 96 5.76 -18.90 -3.35
C GLU A 96 5.87 -17.63 -4.19
N LYS A 97 5.05 -17.52 -5.25
CA LYS A 97 5.04 -16.35 -6.13
C LYS A 97 4.63 -15.08 -5.39
N ALA A 98 3.59 -15.13 -4.56
CA ALA A 98 3.17 -13.99 -3.74
C ALA A 98 4.29 -13.52 -2.80
N THR A 99 4.98 -14.46 -2.15
CA THR A 99 6.12 -14.17 -1.27
C THR A 99 7.28 -13.53 -2.03
N LYS A 100 7.64 -14.07 -3.20
CA LYS A 100 8.69 -13.52 -4.05
C LYS A 100 8.35 -12.12 -4.53
N PHE A 101 7.11 -11.90 -4.97
CA PHE A 101 6.62 -10.60 -5.41
C PHE A 101 6.70 -9.56 -4.29
N ARG A 102 6.25 -9.91 -3.07
CA ARG A 102 6.38 -9.03 -1.90
C ARG A 102 7.83 -8.67 -1.57
N ARG A 103 8.75 -9.64 -1.63
CA ARG A 103 10.19 -9.39 -1.43
C ARG A 103 10.74 -8.41 -2.48
N MET A 104 10.29 -8.56 -3.73
CA MET A 104 10.65 -7.63 -4.80
C MET A 104 10.15 -6.21 -4.51
N LEU A 105 8.89 -6.05 -4.10
CA LEU A 105 8.33 -4.74 -3.73
C LEU A 105 9.09 -4.08 -2.56
N ALA A 106 9.46 -4.87 -1.54
CA ALA A 106 10.26 -4.37 -0.41
C ALA A 106 11.65 -3.90 -0.86
N GLY A 107 12.30 -4.65 -1.77
CA GLY A 107 13.59 -4.27 -2.34
C GLY A 107 13.54 -3.00 -3.20
N VAL A 108 12.44 -2.78 -3.94
CA VAL A 108 12.23 -1.54 -4.72
C VAL A 108 12.10 -0.33 -3.81
N ARG A 109 11.35 -0.42 -2.70
CA ARG A 109 11.21 0.66 -1.72
C ARG A 109 12.55 0.98 -1.04
N SER A 110 13.37 -0.03 -0.76
CA SER A 110 14.72 0.15 -0.17
C SER A 110 15.71 0.83 -1.12
N LYS A 111 15.61 0.60 -2.44
CA LYS A 111 16.45 1.30 -3.43
C LYS A 111 16.10 2.78 -3.59
N GLY A 112 14.90 3.21 -3.20
CA GLY A 112 14.47 4.61 -3.22
C GLY A 112 15.08 5.50 -2.12
N VAL A 113 15.72 4.93 -1.11
CA VAL A 113 16.35 5.69 0.00
C VAL A 113 17.89 5.76 -0.15
N ALA A 114 18.47 5.01 -1.08
CA ALA A 114 19.91 4.97 -1.34
C ALA A 114 20.32 5.79 -2.58
N PHE A 115 19.56 6.84 -2.91
CA PHE A 115 20.05 7.92 -3.77
C PHE A 115 20.21 9.15 -2.89
N GLU A 116 21.23 9.14 -2.02
CA GLU A 116 21.79 10.41 -1.59
C GLU A 116 22.32 11.09 -2.84
N ILE A 117 21.53 12.03 -3.37
CA ILE A 117 22.06 13.08 -4.22
C ILE A 117 23.06 13.79 -3.31
N ARG A 118 24.34 13.40 -3.41
CA ARG A 118 25.44 14.22 -2.91
C ARG A 118 25.31 15.55 -3.63
N ALA A 119 24.78 16.55 -2.93
CA ALA A 119 24.95 17.93 -3.34
C ALA A 119 26.46 18.12 -3.49
N SER A 120 26.87 18.52 -4.69
CA SER A 120 28.27 18.74 -5.06
C SER A 120 28.92 19.62 -4.00
N ASP A 121 29.83 19.05 -3.20
CA ASP A 121 30.72 19.85 -2.37
C ASP A 121 31.58 20.72 -3.30
N ASP A 122 31.80 21.97 -2.88
CA ASP A 122 32.48 23.09 -3.57
C ASP A 122 33.95 22.83 -3.96
N GLU A 123 34.45 21.60 -3.75
CA GLU A 123 35.79 21.13 -4.12
C GLU A 123 35.79 20.21 -5.36
N SER A 124 34.65 20.05 -6.03
CA SER A 124 34.53 19.23 -7.24
C SER A 124 35.29 19.85 -8.41
N ARG A 125 36.54 19.41 -8.63
CA ARG A 125 37.29 19.75 -9.85
C ARG A 125 36.48 19.28 -11.07
N PRO A 126 36.37 20.11 -12.13
CA PRO A 126 35.63 19.74 -13.32
C PRO A 126 36.16 18.42 -13.87
N ILE A 127 35.26 17.47 -14.11
CA ILE A 127 35.61 16.18 -14.73
C ILE A 127 35.98 16.51 -16.18
N PRO A 128 37.24 16.28 -16.60
CA PRO A 128 37.62 16.47 -17.99
C PRO A 128 36.79 15.49 -18.84
N SER A 129 35.94 16.04 -19.70
CA SER A 129 35.21 15.24 -20.67
C SER A 129 35.98 15.28 -21.98
N PRO A 130 36.26 14.13 -22.63
CA PRO A 130 36.98 14.10 -23.91
C PRO A 130 36.43 15.06 -24.98
N PRO A 131 35.10 15.29 -25.08
CA PRO A 131 34.56 16.28 -26.01
C PRO A 131 34.98 17.71 -25.68
N HIS A 132 35.04 18.10 -24.41
CA HIS A 132 35.42 19.46 -24.00
C HIS A 132 36.89 19.75 -24.29
N ASP A 133 37.78 18.77 -24.05
CA ASP A 133 39.20 18.90 -24.35
C ASP A 133 39.46 18.99 -25.87
N LEU A 134 38.63 18.33 -26.67
CA LEU A 134 38.66 18.46 -28.13
C LEU A 134 38.22 19.86 -28.59
N TRP A 135 37.19 20.42 -27.96
CA TRP A 135 36.76 21.80 -28.25
C TRP A 135 37.85 22.81 -27.93
N LEU A 136 38.50 22.70 -26.76
CA LEU A 136 39.61 23.59 -26.40
C LEU A 136 40.78 23.50 -27.39
N LYS A 137 41.17 22.28 -27.79
CA LYS A 137 42.22 22.08 -28.80
C LYS A 137 41.84 22.63 -30.17
N LEU A 138 40.57 22.54 -30.55
CA LEU A 138 40.09 23.08 -31.81
C LEU A 138 40.13 24.62 -31.82
N VAL A 139 39.70 25.26 -30.72
CA VAL A 139 39.75 26.71 -30.57
C VAL A 139 41.19 27.21 -30.64
N ASP A 140 42.11 26.58 -29.91
CA ASP A 140 43.54 26.94 -29.91
C ASP A 140 44.17 26.77 -31.30
N ALA A 141 43.78 25.71 -32.03
CA ALA A 141 44.22 25.50 -33.41
C ALA A 141 43.68 26.58 -34.35
N LEU A 142 42.44 27.03 -34.19
CA LEU A 142 41.82 28.07 -35.03
C LEU A 142 42.40 29.46 -34.75
N ASP A 143 42.68 29.80 -33.49
CA ASP A 143 43.34 31.05 -33.12
C ASP A 143 44.77 31.14 -33.69
N GLY A 144 45.46 29.99 -33.80
CA GLY A 144 46.78 29.88 -34.44
C GLY A 144 46.80 30.11 -35.97
N PHE A 145 45.65 30.14 -36.65
CA PHE A 145 45.55 30.41 -38.10
C PHE A 145 45.26 31.88 -38.44
N SER A 146 45.15 32.78 -37.44
CA SER A 146 44.84 34.20 -37.61
C SER A 146 46.07 35.14 -37.56
N ALA A 147 47.27 34.67 -37.90
CA ALA A 147 48.48 35.49 -38.04
C ALA A 147 49.09 35.40 -39.44
#